data_AF-A0A1R0Y1K4-F1
#
_entry.id   AF-A0A1R0Y1K4-F1
#
_cell.length_a   1.000
_cell.length_b   1.000
_cell.length_c   1.000
_cell.angle_alpha   90.00
_cell.angle_beta   90.00
_cell.angle_gamma   90.00
#
_symmetry.space_group_name_H-M   'P 1'
#
loop_
_entity.id
_entity.type
_entity.pdbx_description
1 polymer ?
#
loop_
_entity_poly.entity_id
_entity_poly.type
_entity_poly.pdbx_seq_one_letter_code
_entity_poly.pdbx_strand_id
1 'polypeptide(L)' 'MNFSLKAPDGTVIESYHKDRKEFIRIAGMEYEVYNPVDELDSDPEIRQMIEASEMDINQGKIYSTNDLIQAVKRGEL' A
#
# COMPACT_ATOMS: atom_id res chain seq x y z
N MET A 1 0.61 3.95 10.31
CA MET A 1 -0.86 3.98 10.50
C MET A 1 -1.12 3.49 11.90
N ASN A 2 -1.97 4.12 12.72
CA ASN A 2 -2.30 3.58 14.04
C ASN A 2 -3.63 2.84 13.89
N PHE A 3 -3.64 1.51 13.96
CA PHE A 3 -4.87 0.73 13.93
C PHE A 3 -5.22 0.25 15.36
N SER A 4 -6.49 -0.07 15.59
CA SER A 4 -6.94 -0.61 16.87
C SER A 4 -8.09 -1.58 16.62
N LEU A 5 -8.20 -2.61 17.46
CA LEU A 5 -9.29 -3.57 17.39
C LEU A 5 -10.30 -3.28 18.48
N LYS A 6 -11.59 -3.30 18.14
CA LYS A 6 -12.68 -3.22 19.11
C LYS A 6 -13.38 -4.57 19.20
N ALA A 7 -13.33 -5.18 20.37
CA ALA A 7 -14.00 -6.43 20.65
C ALA A 7 -15.53 -6.24 20.79
N PRO A 8 -16.35 -7.30 20.65
CA PRO A 8 -17.81 -7.20 20.78
C PRO A 8 -18.31 -6.70 22.14
N ASP A 9 -17.52 -6.91 23.20
CA ASP A 9 -17.80 -6.42 24.56
C ASP A 9 -17.45 -4.93 24.75
N GLY A 10 -16.91 -4.27 23.72
CA GLY A 10 -16.53 -2.87 23.74
C GLY A 10 -15.07 -2.63 24.15
N THR A 11 -14.32 -3.66 24.52
CA THR A 11 -12.88 -3.54 24.84
C THR A 11 -12.10 -3.10 23.60
N VAL A 12 -11.22 -2.11 23.76
CA VAL A 12 -10.33 -1.64 22.68
C VAL A 12 -8.92 -2.17 22.94
N ILE A 13 -8.35 -2.80 21.92
CA ILE A 13 -6.99 -3.30 21.89
C ILE A 13 -6.19 -2.38 20.99
N GLU A 14 -5.30 -1.60 21.60
CA GLU A 14 -4.40 -0.69 20.90
C GLU A 14 -3.19 -1.44 20.34
N SER A 15 -2.72 -1.02 19.17
CA SER A 15 -1.45 -1.46 18.64
C SER A 15 -0.28 -0.75 19.34
N TYR A 16 0.92 -1.32 19.25
CA TYR A 16 2.15 -0.70 19.71
C TYR A 16 3.31 -1.04 18.78
N HIS A 17 4.37 -0.25 18.85
CA HIS A 17 5.57 -0.46 18.04
C HIS A 17 6.67 -1.16 18.83
N LYS A 18 7.32 -2.12 18.19
CA LYS A 18 8.50 -2.84 18.69
C LYS A 18 9.41 -3.13 17.49
N ASP A 19 10.70 -2.79 17.60
CA ASP A 19 11.68 -3.02 16.53
C ASP A 19 11.26 -2.48 15.14
N ARG A 20 10.63 -1.29 15.11
CA ARG A 20 10.05 -0.63 13.92
C ARG A 20 8.89 -1.39 13.25
N LYS A 21 8.38 -2.44 13.88
CA LYS A 21 7.19 -3.19 13.44
C LYS A 21 6.02 -2.90 14.38
N GLU A 22 4.82 -2.98 13.85
CA GLU A 22 3.59 -2.77 14.62
C GLU A 22 3.05 -4.12 15.12
N PHE A 23 2.57 -4.16 16.36
CA PHE A 23 2.08 -5.36 17.04
C PHE A 23 0.78 -5.09 17.79
N ILE A 24 0.01 -6.15 18.03
CA ILE A 24 -1.11 -6.17 18.99
C ILE A 24 -0.99 -7.35 19.94
N ARG A 25 -1.59 -7.21 21.12
CA ARG A 25 -1.67 -8.29 22.11
C ARG A 25 -3.10 -8.72 22.35
N ILE A 26 -3.42 -9.96 22.03
CA ILE A 26 -4.74 -10.57 22.25
C ILE A 26 -4.56 -11.75 23.20
N ALA A 27 -5.28 -11.76 24.32
CA ALA A 27 -5.23 -12.84 25.31
C ALA A 27 -3.79 -13.24 25.77
N GLY A 28 -2.89 -12.26 25.85
CA GLY A 28 -1.49 -12.47 26.24
C GLY A 28 -0.55 -12.93 25.12
N MET A 29 -1.07 -13.19 23.91
CA MET A 29 -0.29 -13.54 22.73
C MET A 29 -0.02 -12.29 21.88
N GLU A 30 1.21 -12.13 21.40
CA GLU A 30 1.62 -11.03 20.50
C GLU A 30 1.44 -11.45 19.03
N TYR A 31 0.88 -10.54 18.24
CA TYR A 31 0.72 -10.70 16.80
C TYR A 31 1.38 -9.51 16.08
N GLU A 32 2.21 -9.81 15.09
CA GLU A 32 2.73 -8.81 14.16
C GLU A 32 1.62 -8.38 13.20
N VAL A 33 1.60 -7.09 12.92
CA VAL A 33 0.60 -6.47 12.06
C VAL A 33 1.16 -6.52 10.66
N TYR A 34 0.61 -7.44 9.89
CA TYR A 34 1.01 -7.66 8.52
C TYR A 34 0.22 -6.74 7.60
N ASN A 35 0.92 -5.80 6.98
CA ASN A 35 0.38 -4.96 5.91
C ASN A 35 1.02 -5.39 4.58
N PRO A 36 0.29 -6.05 3.67
CA PRO A 36 0.84 -6.52 2.40
C PRO A 36 1.30 -5.37 1.49
N VAL A 37 0.84 -4.15 1.73
CA VAL A 37 1.27 -2.97 0.95
C VAL A 37 2.71 -2.57 1.30
N ASP A 38 3.11 -2.72 2.57
CA ASP A 38 4.48 -2.36 3.00
C ASP A 38 5.54 -3.29 2.39
N GLU A 39 5.18 -4.54 2.07
CA GLU A 39 6.06 -5.45 1.33
C GLU A 39 6.20 -5.07 -0.15
N LEU A 40 5.11 -4.59 -0.78
CA LEU A 40 5.12 -4.14 -2.17
C LEU A 40 5.90 -2.83 -2.33
N ASP A 41 5.79 -1.90 -1.37
CA ASP A 41 6.57 -0.65 -1.34
C ASP A 41 8.06 -0.86 -1.04
N SER A 42 8.41 -2.03 -0.50
CA SER A 42 9.80 -2.44 -0.25
C SER A 42 10.47 -3.04 -1.48
N ASP A 43 9.70 -3.43 -2.50
CA ASP A 43 10.23 -3.93 -3.77
C ASP A 43 10.76 -2.75 -4.61
N PRO A 44 12.07 -2.73 -4.95
CA PRO A 44 12.68 -1.63 -5.68
C PRO A 44 12.13 -1.46 -7.10
N GLU A 45 11.58 -2.49 -7.73
CA GLU A 45 10.92 -2.38 -9.04
C GLU A 45 9.54 -1.73 -8.89
N ILE A 46 8.75 -2.17 -7.91
CA ILE A 46 7.42 -1.60 -7.66
C ILE A 46 7.52 -0.14 -7.24
N ARG A 47 8.49 0.20 -6.39
CA ARG A 47 8.74 1.58 -5.98
C ARG A 47 9.07 2.50 -7.16
N GLN A 48 9.90 2.02 -8.10
CA GLN A 48 10.18 2.77 -9.33
C GLN A 48 8.94 2.93 -10.21
N MET A 49 8.10 1.90 -10.31
CA MET A 49 6.83 1.98 -11.05
C MET A 49 5.86 3.00 -10.44
N ILE A 50 5.77 3.04 -9.10
CA ILE A 50 4.95 4.01 -8.38
C ILE A 50 5.48 5.43 -8.60
N GLU A 51 6.78 5.67 -8.40
CA GLU A 51 7.40 6.99 -8.59
C GLU A 51 7.24 7.51 -10.03
N ALA A 52 7.41 6.63 -11.04
CA ALA A 52 7.17 6.98 -12.44
C ALA A 52 5.71 7.35 -12.70
N SER A 53 4.78 6.56 -12.14
CA SER A 53 3.34 6.82 -12.28
C SER A 53 2.91 8.13 -11.61
N GLU A 54 3.43 8.43 -10.41
CA GLU A 54 3.18 9.70 -9.72
C GLU A 54 3.72 10.90 -10.51
N MET A 55 4.92 10.76 -11.10
CA MET A 55 5.50 11.79 -11.96
C MET A 55 4.62 12.04 -13.20
N ASP A 56 4.15 10.98 -13.86
CA ASP A 56 3.29 11.11 -15.04
C ASP A 56 1.94 11.76 -14.69
N ILE A 57 1.33 11.40 -13.56
CA ILE A 57 0.10 12.04 -13.06
C ILE A 57 0.35 13.53 -12.79
N ASN A 58 1.42 13.88 -12.07
CA ASN A 58 1.75 15.27 -11.74
C ASN A 58 2.08 16.11 -12.98
N GLN A 59 2.64 15.50 -14.02
CA GLN A 59 2.93 16.14 -15.30
C GLN A 59 1.71 16.16 -16.25
N GLY A 60 0.57 15.60 -15.84
CA GLY A 60 -0.62 15.49 -16.68
C GLY A 60 -0.47 14.54 -17.85
N LYS A 61 0.55 13.66 -17.84
CA LYS A 61 0.76 12.57 -18.80
C LYS A 61 -0.18 11.40 -18.49
N ILE A 62 -1.48 11.71 -18.46
CA ILE A 62 -2.53 10.72 -18.26
C ILE A 62 -3.06 10.39 -19.65
N TYR A 63 -2.86 9.16 -20.09
CA TYR A 63 -3.42 8.71 -21.36
C TYR A 63 -4.91 8.45 -21.20
N SER A 64 -5.73 9.01 -22.09
CA SER A 64 -7.11 8.57 -22.17
C SER A 64 -7.17 7.13 -22.68
N THR A 65 -8.23 6.40 -22.34
CA THR A 65 -8.44 5.03 -22.84
C THR A 65 -8.38 4.97 -24.37
N ASN A 66 -8.86 6.01 -25.06
CA ASN A 66 -8.80 6.10 -26.52
C ASN A 66 -7.37 6.26 -27.03
N ASP A 67 -6.54 7.07 -26.36
CA ASP A 67 -5.14 7.27 -26.75
C ASP A 67 -4.32 5.99 -26.56
N LEU A 68 -4.55 5.26 -25.47
CA LEU A 68 -3.94 3.94 -25.27
C LEU A 68 -4.33 2.94 -26.36
N ILE A 69 -5.62 2.86 -26.71
CA ILE A 69 -6.10 1.97 -27.77
C ILE A 69 -5.44 2.32 -29.12
N GLN A 70 -5.25 3.61 -29.41
CA GLN A 70 -4.61 4.04 -30.65
C GLN A 70 -3.11 3.76 -30.66
N ALA A 71 -2.40 4.01 -29.56
CA ALA A 71 -0.98 3.71 -29.41
C ALA A 71 -0.68 2.20 -29.57
N VAL A 72 -1.50 1.34 -28.96
CA VAL A 72 -1.42 -0.12 -29.14
C VAL A 72 -1.67 -0.52 -30.59
N LYS A 73 -2.66 0.08 -31.26
CA LYS A 73 -2.93 -0.18 -32.69
C LYS A 73 -1.80 0.28 -33.62
N ARG A 74 -1.01 1.29 -33.20
CA ARG A 74 0.14 1.81 -33.94
C ARG A 74 1.45 1.08 -33.61
N GLY A 75 1.47 0.23 -32.58
CA GLY A 75 2.67 -0.48 -32.12
C GLY A 75 3.66 0.41 -31.36
N GLU A 76 3.16 1.46 -30.70
CA GLU A 76 3.96 2.45 -29.96
C GLU A 76 4.08 2.13 -28.46
N LEU A 77 3.54 0.98 -28.02
CA LEU A 77 3.56 0.43 -26.66
C LEU A 77 4.09 -1.01 -26.67
#